data_AF-M2A596-F1
#
_entry.id   AF-M2A596-F1
#
_cell.length_a   1.000
_cell.length_b   1.000
_cell.length_c   1.000
_cell.angle_alpha   90.00
_cell.angle_beta   90.00
_cell.angle_gamma   90.00
#
_symmetry.space_group_name_H-M   'P 1'
#
loop_
_entity.id
_entity.type
_entity.pdbx_description
1 polymer ?
#
loop_
_entity_poly.entity_id
_entity_poly.type
_entity_poly.pdbx_seq_one_letter_code
_entity_poly.pdbx_strand_id
1 'polypeptide(L)'
;MDYPLQELIVTPGWSVGYHAFHAVDPTRELVTDRDAFWWFKQDMYQARHDRGDRLIDLGWTPEADWDDGSYKLVLYAGDFHGELLCQMRTKNRIEIVTAMNEWFYAVSNGEL
;
A
#
# COMPACT_ATOMS: atom_id res chain seq x y z
N MET A 1 -11.27 20.27 -13.00
CA MET A 1 -10.48 19.50 -12.03
C MET A 1 -9.30 18.93 -12.77
N ASP A 2 -8.12 19.13 -12.21
CA ASP A 2 -6.90 18.48 -12.68
C ASP A 2 -6.77 17.14 -11.93
N TYR A 3 -6.43 16.07 -12.64
CA TYR A 3 -6.24 14.73 -12.08
C TYR A 3 -4.81 14.30 -12.38
N PRO A 4 -3.83 14.74 -11.57
CA PRO A 4 -2.43 14.46 -11.85
C PRO A 4 -2.18 12.95 -11.85
N LEU A 5 -1.34 12.50 -12.78
CA LEU A 5 -0.93 11.11 -12.82
C LEU A 5 -0.09 10.78 -11.59
N GLN A 6 -0.31 9.59 -11.04
CA GLN A 6 0.46 9.05 -9.94
C GLN A 6 1.08 7.73 -10.39
N GLU A 7 2.40 7.70 -10.50
CA GLU A 7 3.14 6.54 -11.00
C GLU A 7 3.46 5.57 -9.87
N LEU A 8 2.92 4.35 -9.97
CA LEU A 8 3.35 3.20 -9.17
C LEU A 8 4.26 2.32 -10.03
N ILE A 9 5.56 2.39 -9.76
CA ILE A 9 6.62 1.77 -10.55
C ILE A 9 6.99 0.45 -9.90
N VAL A 10 6.30 -0.61 -10.32
CA VAL A 10 6.61 -1.98 -9.91
C VAL A 10 7.85 -2.45 -10.69
N THR A 11 8.96 -2.68 -9.99
CA THR A 11 10.23 -3.11 -10.59
C THR A 11 10.21 -4.60 -10.97
N PRO A 12 11.13 -5.06 -11.85
CA PRO A 12 11.18 -6.47 -12.25
C PRO A 12 11.33 -7.42 -11.06
N GLY A 13 10.67 -8.58 -11.15
CA GLY A 13 10.68 -9.64 -10.13
C GLY A 13 9.50 -9.59 -9.16
N TRP A 14 8.72 -8.51 -9.18
CA TRP A 14 7.48 -8.38 -8.42
C TRP A 14 6.26 -8.90 -9.20
N SER A 15 5.40 -9.61 -8.50
CA SER A 15 4.09 -10.08 -8.95
C SER A 15 3.00 -9.45 -8.11
N VAL A 16 2.10 -8.67 -8.72
CA VAL A 16 0.96 -8.07 -8.01
C VAL A 16 -0.18 -9.07 -7.98
N GLY A 17 -0.48 -9.59 -6.78
CA GLY A 17 -1.54 -10.58 -6.57
C GLY A 17 -2.91 -9.93 -6.30
N TYR A 18 -2.92 -8.72 -5.74
CA TYR A 18 -4.16 -8.01 -5.40
C TYR A 18 -3.98 -6.49 -5.54
N HIS A 19 -4.99 -5.81 -6.08
CA HIS A 19 -4.99 -4.36 -6.27
C HIS A 19 -6.41 -3.77 -6.20
N ALA A 20 -6.77 -3.24 -5.03
CA ALA A 20 -7.93 -2.41 -4.77
C ALA A 20 -7.54 -1.02 -4.24
N PHE A 21 -6.27 -0.63 -4.33
CA PHE A 21 -5.80 0.68 -3.92
C PHE A 21 -6.21 1.75 -4.95
N HIS A 22 -7.02 2.71 -4.52
CA HIS A 22 -7.61 3.72 -5.40
C HIS A 22 -6.88 5.06 -5.29
N ALA A 23 -6.83 5.79 -6.41
CA ALA A 23 -6.34 7.16 -6.46
C ALA A 23 -7.36 8.18 -5.89
N VAL A 24 -7.90 7.89 -4.70
CA VAL A 24 -8.89 8.72 -4.00
C VAL A 24 -8.28 9.29 -2.73
N ASP A 25 -8.36 10.61 -2.54
CA ASP A 25 -7.85 11.25 -1.34
C ASP A 25 -8.78 10.93 -0.18
N PRO A 26 -8.26 10.48 0.97
CA PRO A 26 -9.08 10.16 2.13
C PRO A 26 -9.53 11.46 2.82
N THR A 27 -10.45 12.19 2.20
CA THR A 27 -11.07 13.38 2.79
C THR A 27 -12.59 13.21 2.89
N ARG A 28 -13.17 13.78 3.96
CA ARG A 28 -14.62 13.71 4.23
C ARG A 28 -15.46 14.41 3.16
N GLU A 29 -14.88 15.32 2.38
CA GLU A 29 -15.58 15.96 1.27
C GLU A 29 -15.73 15.03 0.05
N LEU A 30 -14.80 14.10 -0.15
CA LEU A 30 -14.72 13.25 -1.33
C LEU A 30 -15.27 11.84 -1.10
N VAL A 31 -15.28 11.39 0.15
CA VAL A 31 -15.69 10.03 0.50
C VAL A 31 -16.74 10.05 1.59
N THR A 32 -17.93 9.55 1.28
CA THR A 32 -18.99 9.37 2.28
C THR A 32 -18.69 8.18 3.19
N ASP A 33 -19.33 8.09 4.37
CA ASP A 33 -19.20 6.91 5.25
C ASP A 33 -19.55 5.60 4.53
N ARG A 34 -20.51 5.65 3.59
CA ARG A 34 -20.89 4.49 2.77
C ARG A 34 -19.78 4.08 1.80
N ASP A 35 -19.12 5.06 1.18
CA ASP A 35 -18.04 4.84 0.23
C ASP A 35 -16.75 4.40 0.93
N ALA A 36 -16.55 4.85 2.16
CA ALA A 36 -15.39 4.52 2.97
C ALA A 36 -15.27 3.03 3.24
N PHE A 37 -16.40 2.36 3.49
CA PHE A 37 -16.45 0.91 3.61
C PHE A 37 -15.96 0.19 2.34
N TRP A 38 -16.14 0.79 1.16
CA TRP A 38 -15.72 0.20 -0.10
C TRP A 38 -14.27 0.51 -0.47
N TRP A 39 -13.77 1.68 -0.08
CA TRP A 39 -12.45 2.18 -0.47
C TRP A 39 -11.36 2.00 0.58
N PHE A 40 -11.70 1.95 1.87
CA PHE A 40 -10.74 1.89 2.99
C PHE A 40 -10.84 0.58 3.75
N LYS A 41 -10.36 -0.47 3.10
CA LYS A 41 -10.38 -1.85 3.58
C LYS A 41 -9.05 -2.24 4.22
N GLN A 42 -9.07 -3.27 5.06
CA GLN A 42 -7.83 -3.80 5.66
C GLN A 42 -6.85 -4.34 4.62
N ASP A 43 -7.34 -4.79 3.46
CA ASP A 43 -6.52 -5.27 2.37
C ASP A 43 -6.84 -4.47 1.10
N MET A 44 -5.84 -3.78 0.54
CA MET A 44 -6.00 -2.92 -0.64
C MET A 44 -4.92 -3.16 -1.69
N TYR A 45 -3.75 -3.65 -1.33
CA TYR A 45 -2.72 -3.98 -2.32
C TYR A 45 -1.82 -5.09 -1.78
N GLN A 46 -1.47 -6.04 -2.63
CA GLN A 46 -0.51 -7.07 -2.28
C GLN A 46 0.38 -7.41 -3.48
N ALA A 47 1.69 -7.44 -3.23
CA ALA A 47 2.68 -7.89 -4.20
C ALA A 47 3.76 -8.75 -3.56
N ARG A 48 4.25 -9.74 -4.30
CA ARG A 48 5.33 -10.63 -3.87
C ARG A 48 6.53 -10.49 -4.80
N HIS A 49 7.73 -10.48 -4.25
CA HIS A 49 8.96 -10.59 -5.03
C HIS A 49 9.51 -12.02 -4.91
N ASP A 50 9.46 -12.79 -5.99
CA ASP A 50 9.70 -14.25 -5.93
C ASP A 50 11.15 -14.58 -5.57
N ARG A 51 12.12 -13.86 -6.15
CA ARG A 51 13.55 -14.12 -5.93
C ARG A 51 14.06 -13.60 -4.59
N GLY A 52 13.53 -12.45 -4.16
CA GLY A 52 13.90 -11.82 -2.89
C GLY A 52 13.15 -12.43 -1.71
N ASP A 53 12.13 -13.26 -1.99
CA ASP A 53 11.19 -13.79 -1.02
C ASP A 53 10.70 -12.67 -0.09
N ARG A 54 9.94 -11.74 -0.67
CA ARG A 54 9.38 -10.57 0.02
C ARG A 54 7.90 -10.42 -0.29
N LEU A 55 7.15 -9.93 0.69
CA LEU A 55 5.73 -9.61 0.58
C LEU A 55 5.48 -8.15 0.97
N ILE A 56 4.92 -7.37 0.05
CA ILE A 56 4.33 -6.06 0.35
C ILE A 56 2.84 -6.23 0.49
N ASP A 57 2.30 -5.64 1.55
CA ASP A 57 0.87 -5.58 1.82
C ASP A 57 0.47 -4.17 2.28
N LEU A 58 -0.66 -3.69 1.78
CA LEU A 58 -1.21 -2.37 2.09
C LEU A 58 -2.66 -2.52 2.50
N GLY A 59 -2.98 -1.89 3.63
CA GLY A 59 -4.32 -1.83 4.21
C GLY A 59 -4.68 -0.46 4.75
N TRP A 60 -5.95 -0.28 5.11
CA TRP A 60 -6.43 0.82 5.94
C TRP A 60 -6.82 0.26 7.31
N THR A 61 -6.31 0.85 8.39
CA THR A 61 -6.54 0.33 9.75
C THR A 61 -6.64 1.45 10.78
N PRO A 62 -7.70 1.47 11.64
CA PRO A 62 -8.84 0.54 11.66
C PRO A 62 -9.71 0.63 10.40
N GLU A 63 -10.35 -0.47 10.02
CA GLU A 63 -11.13 -0.58 8.78
C GLU A 63 -12.28 0.42 8.76
N ALA A 64 -12.47 1.11 7.63
CA ALA A 64 -13.51 2.12 7.44
C ALA A 64 -13.57 3.24 8.51
N ASP A 65 -12.57 3.34 9.39
CA ASP A 65 -12.48 4.36 10.41
C ASP A 65 -11.79 5.60 9.83
N TRP A 66 -12.53 6.70 9.76
CA TRP A 66 -12.04 7.96 9.22
C TRP A 66 -11.18 8.76 10.18
N ASP A 67 -11.59 8.77 11.44
CA ASP A 67 -11.00 9.64 12.45
C ASP A 67 -9.63 9.08 12.84
N ASP A 68 -9.57 7.78 13.08
CA ASP A 68 -8.37 7.11 13.61
C ASP A 68 -7.69 6.18 12.58
N GLY A 69 -8.35 5.87 11.47
CA GLY A 69 -7.78 5.01 10.44
C GLY A 69 -6.71 5.67 9.59
N SER A 70 -5.81 4.84 9.06
CA SER A 70 -4.73 5.28 8.19
C SER A 70 -4.32 4.14 7.28
N TYR A 71 -3.70 4.48 6.15
CA TYR A 71 -2.96 3.49 5.40
C TYR A 71 -1.88 2.88 6.28
N LYS A 72 -1.75 1.56 6.24
CA LYS A 72 -0.69 0.77 6.84
C LYS A 72 -0.04 -0.03 5.72
N LEU A 73 1.19 0.34 5.37
CA LEU A 73 2.01 -0.39 4.41
C LEU A 73 3.05 -1.19 5.18
N VAL A 74 3.20 -2.46 4.83
CA VAL A 74 4.15 -3.39 5.46
C VAL A 74 4.93 -4.16 4.41
N LEU A 75 6.18 -4.48 4.76
CA LEU A 75 7.07 -5.35 4.01
C LEU A 75 7.52 -6.49 4.93
N TYR A 76 7.27 -7.73 4.51
CA TYR A 76 7.72 -8.93 5.22
C TYR A 76 8.79 -9.68 4.43
N ALA A 77 9.70 -10.34 5.16
CA ALA A 77 10.48 -11.44 4.63
C ALA A 77 9.58 -12.67 4.42
N GLY A 78 9.56 -13.23 3.22
CA GLY A 78 8.73 -14.36 2.85
C GLY A 78 7.25 -13.99 2.71
N ASP A 79 6.49 -14.23 3.77
CA ASP A 79 5.04 -14.05 3.82
C ASP A 79 4.60 -13.39 5.15
N PHE A 80 3.29 -13.39 5.41
CA PHE A 80 2.69 -12.80 6.62
C PHE A 80 3.17 -13.42 7.95
N HIS A 81 3.83 -14.57 7.92
CA HIS A 81 4.43 -15.21 9.09
C HIS A 81 5.91 -14.93 9.25
N GLY A 82 6.53 -14.24 8.30
CA GLY A 82 7.94 -13.90 8.36
C GLY A 82 8.23 -12.61 9.11
N GLU A 83 9.49 -12.19 9.06
CA GLU A 83 9.97 -11.00 9.75
C GLU A 83 9.40 -9.72 9.12
N LEU A 84 8.88 -8.82 9.94
CA LEU A 84 8.48 -7.48 9.51
C LEU A 84 9.74 -6.63 9.29
N LEU A 85 10.07 -6.34 8.03
CA LEU A 85 11.26 -5.59 7.66
C LEU A 85 11.01 -4.08 7.67
N CYS A 86 9.86 -3.65 7.14
CA CYS A 86 9.48 -2.25 7.10
C CYS A 86 7.99 -2.09 7.40
N GLN A 87 7.64 -0.97 8.04
CA GLN A 87 6.27 -0.55 8.25
C GLN A 87 6.19 0.97 8.19
N MET A 88 5.13 1.47 7.56
CA MET A 88 4.75 2.88 7.69
C MET A 88 3.23 3.02 7.84
N ARG A 89 2.83 4.15 8.43
CA ARG A 89 1.42 4.55 8.52
C ARG A 89 1.26 6.01 8.14
N THR A 90 0.24 6.31 7.34
CA THR A 90 -0.06 7.69 6.94
C THR A 90 -1.50 7.79 6.42
N LYS A 91 -2.08 8.99 6.42
CA LYS A 91 -3.32 9.27 5.68
C LYS A 91 -3.02 9.76 4.26
N ASN A 92 -1.75 9.96 3.89
CA ASN A 92 -1.37 10.52 2.61
C ASN A 92 -1.11 9.42 1.57
N ARG A 93 -1.95 9.34 0.53
CA ARG A 93 -1.80 8.38 -0.57
C ARG A 93 -0.47 8.54 -1.32
N ILE A 94 0.04 9.76 -1.44
CA ILE A 94 1.28 10.05 -2.17
C ILE A 94 2.46 9.43 -1.42
N GLU A 95 2.53 9.61 -0.11
CA GLU A 95 3.56 9.00 0.75
C GLU A 95 3.56 7.46 0.64
N ILE A 96 2.38 6.83 0.54
CA ILE A 96 2.28 5.38 0.33
C ILE A 96 2.89 4.97 -1.01
N VAL A 97 2.55 5.64 -2.11
CA VAL A 97 3.11 5.28 -3.42
C VAL A 97 4.61 5.54 -3.49
N THR A 98 5.09 6.65 -2.89
CA THR A 98 6.52 6.92 -2.79
C THR A 98 7.24 5.79 -2.07
N ALA A 99 6.76 5.37 -0.90
CA ALA A 99 7.36 4.28 -0.15
C ALA A 99 7.28 2.93 -0.86
N MET A 100 6.16 2.62 -1.54
CA MET A 100 6.05 1.41 -2.35
C MET A 100 7.10 1.39 -3.46
N ASN A 101 7.29 2.49 -4.18
CA ASN A 101 8.30 2.60 -5.22
C ASN A 101 9.73 2.42 -4.65
N GLU A 102 10.02 3.03 -3.50
CA GLU A 102 11.30 2.87 -2.80
C GLU A 102 11.54 1.41 -2.38
N TRP A 103 10.53 0.75 -1.81
CA TRP A 103 10.66 -0.64 -1.34
C TRP A 103 10.74 -1.64 -2.50
N PHE A 104 9.99 -1.40 -3.58
CA PHE A 104 10.13 -2.18 -4.81
C PHE A 104 11.57 -2.11 -5.34
N TYR A 105 12.12 -0.90 -5.42
CA TYR A 105 13.49 -0.68 -5.87
C TYR A 105 14.51 -1.34 -4.94
N ALA A 106 14.44 -1.10 -3.64
CA ALA A 106 15.40 -1.63 -2.67
C ALA A 106 15.45 -3.18 -2.68
N VAL A 107 14.29 -3.84 -2.67
CA VAL A 107 14.21 -5.31 -2.75
C VAL A 107 14.74 -5.83 -4.08
N SER A 108 14.41 -5.19 -5.20
CA SER A 108 14.93 -5.60 -6.51
C SER A 108 16.45 -5.47 -6.62
N ASN A 109 17.05 -4.57 -5.85
CA ASN A 109 18.51 -4.39 -5.76
C ASN A 109 19.16 -5.22 -4.64
N GLY A 110 18.38 -5.96 -3.84
CA GLY A 110 18.89 -6.78 -2.74
C GLY A 110 19.33 -5.96 -1.51
N GLU A 111 18.81 -4.75 -1.36
CA GLU A 111 19.06 -3.87 -0.21
C GLU A 111 18.09 -4.15 0.95
N LEU A 112 16.96 -4.78 0.65
CA LEU A 112 15.92 -5.24 1.58
C LEU A 112 15.51 -6.68 1.30
#